data_AF-J9EXK5-F1
#
_entry.id   AF-J9EXK5-F1
#
_cell.length_a   1.000
_cell.length_b   1.000
_cell.length_c   1.000
_cell.angle_alpha   90.00
_cell.angle_beta   90.00
_cell.angle_gamma   90.00
#
_symmetry.space_group_name_H-M   'P 1'
#
loop_
_entity.id
_entity.type
_entity.pdbx_description
1 polymer ?
#
loop_
_entity_poly.entity_id
_entity_poly.type
_entity_poly.pdbx_seq_one_letter_code
_entity_poly.pdbx_strand_id
1 'polypeptide(L)' 'VRSRPLLKRCQANNRGLSYTFGPDVVMETCQKLDIDLIARAHQVVQDGYGFFADRK' A
#
# COMPACT_ATOMS: atom_id res chain seq x y z
N VAL A 1 -20.37 -7.33 -12.60
CA VAL A 1 -20.90 -6.53 -11.47
C VAL A 1 -20.23 -6.97 -10.17
N ARG A 2 -19.01 -6.49 -9.90
CA ARG A 2 -18.42 -6.51 -8.55
C ARG A 2 -17.65 -5.21 -8.43
N SER A 3 -18.32 -4.17 -7.93
CA SER A 3 -17.69 -2.96 -7.45
C SER A 3 -16.64 -3.36 -6.42
N ARG A 4 -15.37 -3.40 -6.84
CA ARG A 4 -14.26 -3.47 -5.88
C ARG A 4 -14.45 -2.25 -4.97
N PRO A 5 -14.55 -2.43 -3.65
CA PRO A 5 -14.73 -1.28 -2.77
C PRO A 5 -13.58 -0.32 -3.03
N LEU A 6 -13.90 0.96 -3.25
CA LEU A 6 -12.92 2.03 -3.31
C LEU A 6 -12.10 1.94 -2.03
N LEU A 7 -10.90 1.36 -2.11
CA LEU A 7 -10.03 1.23 -0.94
C LEU A 7 -9.77 2.67 -0.47
N LYS A 8 -10.21 3.04 0.74
CA LYS A 8 -9.96 4.38 1.28
C LYS A 8 -8.47 4.67 1.23
N ARG A 9 -8.12 5.83 0.68
CA ARG A 9 -6.77 6.38 0.53
C ARG A 9 -5.90 6.16 1.77
N CYS A 10 -6.41 6.52 2.95
CA CYS A 10 -5.82 6.19 4.24
C CYS A 10 -6.90 5.71 5.22
N GLN A 11 -6.55 4.76 6.08
CA GLN A 11 -7.41 4.25 7.16
C GLN A 11 -6.59 4.12 8.45
N ALA A 12 -7.25 4.26 9.61
CA ALA A 12 -6.58 4.04 10.88
C ALA A 12 -6.03 2.61 10.95
N ASN A 13 -4.79 2.47 11.42
CA ASN A 13 -4.15 1.17 11.51
C ASN A 13 -4.78 0.34 12.63
N ASN A 14 -5.11 -0.92 12.33
CA ASN A 14 -5.63 -1.86 13.32
C ASN A 14 -4.61 -2.24 14.41
N ARG A 15 -3.31 -1.96 14.20
CA ARG A 15 -2.27 -2.09 15.22
C ARG A 15 -2.23 -0.92 16.23
N GLY A 16 -3.17 0.02 16.13
CA GLY A 16 -3.34 1.11 17.09
C GLY A 16 -2.38 2.28 16.93
N LEU A 17 -1.46 2.23 15.96
CA LEU A 17 -0.50 3.30 15.68
C LEU A 17 -0.38 3.55 14.17
N SER A 18 -0.45 4.82 13.77
CA SER A 18 -0.39 5.30 12.38
C SER A 18 -1.57 4.84 11.51
N TYR A 19 -1.41 4.92 10.18
CA TYR A 19 -2.42 4.65 9.17
C TYR A 19 -1.97 3.57 8.20
N THR A 20 -2.92 2.79 7.68
CA THR A 20 -2.74 1.94 6.50
C THR A 20 -3.21 2.70 5.27
N PHE A 21 -2.51 2.55 4.15
CA PHE A 21 -2.79 3.27 2.92
C PHE A 21 -3.12 2.34 1.76
N GLY A 22 -3.95 2.83 0.84
CA GLY A 22 -4.33 2.14 -0.39
C GLY A 22 -3.27 2.23 -1.49
N PRO A 23 -3.49 1.51 -2.61
CA PRO A 23 -2.57 1.52 -3.76
C PRO A 23 -2.51 2.88 -4.46
N ASP A 24 -3.57 3.69 -4.34
CA ASP A 24 -3.66 5.06 -4.83
C ASP A 24 -2.60 5.97 -4.22
N VAL A 25 -2.40 5.90 -2.90
CA VAL A 25 -1.34 6.67 -2.21
C VAL A 25 0.04 6.25 -2.68
N VAL A 26 0.27 4.94 -2.84
CA VAL A 26 1.56 4.41 -3.31
C VAL A 26 1.89 4.96 -4.69
N MET A 27 0.95 4.90 -5.63
CA MET A 27 1.15 5.43 -6.99
C MET A 27 1.39 6.94 -6.99
N GLU A 28 0.61 7.70 -6.22
CA GLU A 28 0.78 9.15 -6.09
C GLU A 28 2.14 9.52 -5.49
N THR A 29 2.59 8.78 -4.48
CA THR A 29 3.90 8.99 -3.85
C THR A 29 5.04 8.67 -4.80
N CYS A 30 4.97 7.56 -5.52
CA CYS A 30 5.97 7.20 -6.53
C CYS A 30 6.08 8.29 -7.61
N GLN A 31 4.95 8.80 -8.12
CA GLN A 31 4.94 9.89 -9.10
C GLN A 31 5.52 11.20 -8.55
N LYS A 32 5.20 11.55 -7.30
CA LYS A 32 5.69 12.79 -6.68
C LYS A 32 7.18 12.77 -6.37
N LEU A 33 7.71 11.60 -6.02
CA LEU A 33 9.12 11.43 -5.67
C LEU A 33 9.99 11.00 -6.86
N ASP A 34 9.37 10.74 -8.02
CA ASP A 34 10.01 10.23 -9.24
C ASP A 34 10.79 8.93 -8.97
N ILE A 35 10.13 7.99 -8.29
CA ILE A 35 10.68 6.67 -7.96
C ILE A 35 9.80 5.55 -8.54
N ASP A 36 10.41 4.43 -8.88
CA ASP A 36 9.70 3.31 -9.50
C ASP A 36 9.03 2.36 -8.49
N LEU A 37 9.59 2.23 -7.28
CA LEU A 37 9.22 1.19 -6.31
C LEU A 37 9.43 1.64 -4.85
N ILE A 38 8.50 1.29 -3.98
CA ILE A 38 8.66 1.39 -2.52
C ILE A 38 8.96 0.02 -1.91
N ALA A 39 10.19 -0.19 -1.46
CA ALA A 39 10.57 -1.35 -0.66
C ALA A 39 10.32 -1.09 0.83
N ARG A 40 9.58 -1.98 1.52
CA ARG A 40 9.25 -1.85 2.95
C ARG A 40 9.26 -3.19 3.68
N ALA A 41 9.44 -3.14 5.01
CA ALA A 41 9.31 -4.27 5.92
C ALA A 41 8.11 -4.08 6.86
N HIS A 42 8.15 -4.69 8.06
CA HIS A 42 7.20 -4.60 9.19
C HIS A 42 6.07 -5.64 9.24
N GLN A 43 5.73 -6.29 8.13
CA GLN A 43 4.75 -7.38 8.10
C GLN A 43 5.40 -8.69 7.69
N VAL A 44 5.09 -9.76 8.43
CA VAL A 44 5.46 -11.13 8.04
C VAL A 44 4.58 -11.55 6.87
N VAL A 45 5.20 -12.13 5.85
CA VAL A 45 4.56 -12.64 4.64
C VAL A 45 5.06 -14.07 4.40
N GLN A 46 4.20 -14.93 3.85
CA GLN A 46 4.42 -16.38 3.79
C GLN A 46 5.73 -16.75 3.07
N ASP A 47 6.01 -16.11 1.94
CA ASP A 47 7.20 -16.40 1.11
C ASP A 47 8.37 -15.44 1.38
N GLY A 48 8.32 -14.67 2.47
CA GLY A 48 9.36 -13.69 2.84
C GLY A 48 9.34 -12.37 2.06
N TYR A 49 8.60 -12.30 0.94
CA TYR A 49 8.29 -11.05 0.22
C TYR A 49 6.88 -11.10 -0.37
N GLY A 50 6.34 -9.94 -0.75
CA GLY A 50 5.03 -9.85 -1.38
C GLY A 50 4.89 -8.51 -2.10
N PHE A 51 4.16 -8.51 -3.22
CA PHE A 51 3.88 -7.31 -3.98
C PHE A 51 2.51 -6.73 -3.62
N PHE A 52 2.44 -5.41 -3.65
CA PHE A 52 1.24 -4.60 -3.47
C PHE A 52 1.18 -3.55 -4.59
N ALA A 53 0.03 -2.88 -4.77
CA ALA A 53 -0.14 -1.76 -5.69
C ALA A 53 0.46 -1.98 -7.11
N ASP A 54 0.12 -3.11 -7.75
CA ASP A 54 0.62 -3.48 -9.08
C ASP A 54 2.16 -3.52 -9.20
N ARG A 55 2.83 -3.90 -8.11
CA ARG A 55 4.30 -4.00 -7.99
C ARG A 55 5.02 -2.65 -8.00
N LYS A 56 4.37 -1.63 -7.43
CA LYS A 56 4.94 -0.30 -7.16
C LYS A 56 5.09 -0.04 -5.67
#